data_AF-A0A366I6X9-F1
#
_entry.id   AF-A0A366I6X9-F1
#
_cell.length_a   1.000
_cell.length_b   1.000
_cell.length_c   1.000
_cell.angle_alpha   90.00
_cell.angle_beta   90.00
_cell.angle_gamma   90.00
#
_symmetry.space_group_name_H-M   'P 1'
#
loop_
_entity.id
_entity.type
_entity.pdbx_description
1 polymer ?
#
loop_
_entity_poly.entity_id
_entity_poly.type
_entity_poly.pdbx_seq_one_letter_code
_entity_poly.pdbx_strand_id
1 'polypeptide(L)'
;MVFHSASADVWNALQRAYQDAGFDVEYAGVLDKKQGSFKQVTTQGAVRGDPVLLLGPRRKAVKKAEGDDCVWTVATALHRAASAAHDPDEVTAQRLYSRLVTHFLSRHKQVPLDADVFYRWYAEQSMPGVLCSAGD
;
A
#
# COMPACT_ATOMS: atom_id res chain seq x y z
N MET A 1 -9.53 19.63 6.82
CA MET A 1 -9.19 18.95 5.55
C MET A 1 -9.03 17.46 5.86
N VAL A 2 -9.79 16.60 5.19
CA VAL A 2 -9.69 15.14 5.33
C VAL A 2 -9.13 14.59 4.03
N PHE A 3 -8.09 13.77 4.12
CA PHE A 3 -7.46 13.14 2.97
C PHE A 3 -7.84 11.67 2.93
N HIS A 4 -8.21 11.17 1.75
CA HIS A 4 -8.47 9.76 1.54
C HIS A 4 -7.16 9.09 1.10
N SER A 5 -6.64 8.19 1.92
CA SER A 5 -5.47 7.36 1.63
C SER A 5 -5.67 6.41 0.44
N ALA A 6 -6.84 6.42 -0.19
CA ALA A 6 -7.18 5.67 -1.38
C ALA A 6 -6.65 6.29 -2.69
N SER A 7 -6.31 7.58 -2.70
CA SER A 7 -5.89 8.30 -3.92
C SER A 7 -4.37 8.37 -4.04
N ALA A 8 -3.85 7.94 -5.19
CA ALA A 8 -2.45 8.07 -5.58
C ALA A 8 -2.03 9.54 -5.67
N ASP A 9 -2.89 10.40 -6.21
CA ASP A 9 -2.63 11.84 -6.32
C ASP A 9 -2.43 12.49 -4.95
N VAL A 10 -3.20 12.08 -3.93
CA VAL A 10 -3.01 12.54 -2.55
C VAL A 10 -1.64 12.12 -2.02
N TRP A 11 -1.21 10.88 -2.26
CA TRP A 11 0.13 10.41 -1.88
C TRP A 11 1.25 11.13 -2.62
N ASN A 12 1.08 11.37 -3.91
CA ASN A 12 2.04 12.06 -4.75
C ASN A 12 2.15 13.55 -4.36
N ALA A 13 1.04 14.19 -4.01
CA ALA A 13 1.03 15.54 -3.46
C ALA A 13 1.73 15.61 -2.09
N LEU A 14 1.46 14.65 -1.21
CA LEU A 14 2.15 14.54 0.08
C LEU A 14 3.66 14.34 -0.10
N GLN A 15 4.06 13.50 -1.07
CA GLN A 15 5.46 13.28 -1.42
C GLN A 15 6.16 14.55 -1.85
N ARG A 16 5.56 15.30 -2.78
CA ARG A 16 6.10 16.60 -3.21
C ARG A 16 6.23 17.57 -2.04
N ALA A 17 5.19 17.67 -1.21
CA ALA A 17 5.18 18.60 -0.08
C ALA A 17 6.33 18.35 0.91
N TYR A 18 6.62 17.09 1.28
CA TYR A 18 7.74 16.83 2.18
C TYR A 18 9.10 16.93 1.48
N GLN A 19 9.19 16.58 0.20
CA GLN A 19 10.43 16.71 -0.58
C GLN A 19 10.83 18.18 -0.80
N ASP A 20 9.86 19.05 -1.09
CA ASP A 20 10.04 20.49 -1.23
C ASP A 20 10.48 21.12 0.10
N ALA A 21 9.99 20.57 1.23
CA ALA A 21 10.42 20.95 2.57
C ALA A 21 11.80 20.38 2.97
N GLY A 22 12.48 19.63 2.08
CA GLY A 22 13.81 19.08 2.33
C GLY A 22 13.83 17.80 3.17
N PHE A 23 12.72 17.06 3.21
CA PHE A 23 12.62 15.77 3.88
C PHE A 23 12.54 14.61 2.89
N ASP A 24 12.96 13.44 3.35
CA ASP A 24 12.83 12.16 2.65
C ASP A 24 12.24 11.10 3.61
N VAL A 25 11.66 10.05 3.04
CA VAL A 25 11.13 8.91 3.81
C VAL A 25 12.28 8.06 4.30
N GLU A 26 12.52 8.03 5.62
CA GLU A 26 13.48 7.12 6.26
C GLU A 26 12.86 5.75 6.51
N TYR A 27 11.59 5.73 6.90
CA TYR A 27 10.83 4.50 7.12
C TYR A 27 9.37 4.70 6.75
N ALA A 28 8.73 3.65 6.25
CA ALA A 28 7.31 3.64 5.96
C ALA A 28 6.74 2.27 6.34
N GLY A 29 5.54 2.28 6.90
CA GLY A 29 4.89 1.09 7.42
C GLY A 29 3.40 1.28 7.63
N VAL A 30 2.79 0.31 8.32
CA VAL A 30 1.37 0.34 8.67
C VAL A 30 1.26 0.15 10.17
N LEU A 31 0.66 1.12 10.85
CA LEU A 31 0.36 1.05 12.26
C LEU A 31 -0.84 0.14 12.46
N ASP A 32 -0.59 -1.01 13.10
CA ASP A 32 -1.64 -1.89 13.58
C ASP A 32 -2.16 -1.41 14.94
N LYS A 33 -3.42 -0.98 14.97
CA LYS A 33 -4.08 -0.47 16.18
C LYS A 33 -4.61 -1.64 17.02
N LYS A 34 -3.76 -2.17 17.90
CA LYS A 34 -4.10 -3.30 18.79
C LYS A 34 -5.26 -3.02 19.76
N GLN A 35 -5.49 -1.77 20.16
CA GLN A 35 -6.64 -1.37 20.97
C GLN A 35 -7.62 -0.56 20.10
N GLY A 36 -8.76 -1.16 19.79
CA GLY A 36 -9.81 -0.50 19.01
C GLY A 36 -10.46 0.65 19.77
N SER A 37 -10.74 1.77 19.08
CA SER A 37 -11.65 2.78 19.60
C SER A 37 -13.08 2.24 19.66
N PHE A 38 -13.97 2.89 20.43
CA PHE A 38 -15.38 2.51 20.56
C PHE A 38 -16.09 2.34 19.20
N LYS A 39 -15.66 3.08 18.16
CA LYS A 39 -16.19 2.97 16.78
C LYS A 39 -15.76 1.69 16.05
N GLN A 40 -14.62 1.10 16.42
CA GLN A 40 -14.04 -0.08 15.76
C GLN A 40 -14.56 -1.40 16.35
N VAL A 41 -15.11 -1.37 17.57
CA VAL A 41 -15.75 -2.52 18.21
C VAL A 41 -17.15 -2.75 17.64
N THR A 42 -17.81 -1.70 17.16
CA THR A 42 -19.23 -1.73 16.75
C THR A 42 -19.46 -1.70 15.23
N THR A 43 -18.41 -1.47 14.42
CA THR A 43 -18.54 -1.31 12.96
C THR A 43 -17.76 -2.40 12.21
N GLN A 44 -18.47 -3.25 11.44
CA GLN A 44 -17.83 -4.10 10.44
C GLN A 44 -17.16 -3.21 9.38
N GLY A 45 -15.86 -3.43 9.10
CA GLY A 45 -15.10 -2.66 8.10
C GLY A 45 -14.30 -1.49 8.65
N ALA A 46 -14.14 -1.36 9.98
CA ALA A 46 -13.26 -0.35 10.57
C ALA A 46 -11.80 -0.55 10.13
N VAL A 47 -11.19 0.51 9.57
CA VAL A 47 -9.79 0.50 9.13
C VAL A 47 -8.88 0.23 10.34
N ARG A 48 -8.15 -0.89 10.30
CA ARG A 48 -7.23 -1.32 11.38
C ARG A 48 -5.76 -0.95 11.13
N GLY A 49 -5.43 -0.57 9.90
CA GLY A 49 -4.07 -0.20 9.50
C GLY A 49 -3.99 1.24 8.99
N ASP A 50 -3.35 2.12 9.75
CA ASP A 50 -3.03 3.47 9.25
C ASP A 50 -1.61 3.44 8.66
N PRO A 51 -1.39 3.92 7.43
CA PRO A 51 -0.04 4.12 6.93
C PRO A 51 0.72 5.13 7.81
N VAL A 52 1.97 4.83 8.15
CA VAL A 52 2.85 5.71 8.92
C VAL A 52 4.14 5.93 8.17
N LEU A 53 4.57 7.19 8.09
CA LEU A 53 5.82 7.61 7.48
C LEU A 53 6.71 8.27 8.54
N LEU A 54 7.96 7.83 8.61
CA LEU A 54 9.02 8.54 9.32
C LEU A 54 9.80 9.36 8.29
N LEU A 55 9.80 10.67 8.49
CA LEU A 55 10.52 11.61 7.65
C LEU A 55 11.82 12.05 8.34
N GLY A 56 12.89 12.11 7.56
CA GLY A 56 14.18 12.62 8.00
C GLY A 56 14.75 13.64 7.02
N PRO A 57 15.76 14.44 7.42
CA PRO A 57 16.39 15.41 6.55
C PRO A 57 16.96 14.75 5.31
N ARG A 58 16.70 15.34 4.14
CA ARG A 58 17.21 14.86 2.86
C ARG A 58 18.74 14.86 2.86
N ARG A 59 19.33 13.67 2.84
CA ARG A 59 20.78 13.48 2.69
C ARG A 59 21.13 13.40 1.21
N LYS A 60 22.37 13.73 0.82
CA LYS A 60 22.83 13.62 -0.58
C LYS A 60 22.53 12.20 -1.10
N ALA A 61 21.70 12.11 -2.13
CA ALA A 61 21.27 10.83 -2.68
C ALA A 61 22.47 10.03 -3.18
N VAL A 62 22.67 8.84 -2.61
CA VAL A 62 23.45 7.80 -3.28
C VAL A 62 22.56 7.32 -4.42
N LYS A 63 22.99 7.44 -5.68
CA LYS A 63 22.25 6.94 -6.84
C LYS A 63 21.97 5.45 -6.63
N LYS A 64 20.76 5.10 -6.18
CA LYS A 64 20.26 3.73 -6.22
C LYS A 64 19.88 3.42 -7.66
N ALA A 65 20.15 2.19 -8.09
CA ALA A 65 19.76 1.74 -9.42
C ALA A 65 18.25 1.95 -9.62
N GLU A 66 17.91 2.78 -10.60
CA GLU A 66 16.54 3.01 -11.06
C GLU A 66 16.11 1.78 -11.87
N GLY A 67 15.58 0.76 -11.19
CA GLY A 67 14.77 -0.24 -11.88
C GLY A 67 13.39 0.36 -12.13
N ASP A 68 12.85 0.28 -13.34
CA ASP A 68 11.43 0.57 -13.55
C ASP A 68 10.63 -0.61 -13.01
N ASP A 69 10.11 -0.47 -11.79
CA ASP A 69 9.39 -1.55 -11.12
C ASP A 69 7.96 -1.53 -11.65
N CYS A 70 7.64 -2.43 -12.57
CA CYS A 70 6.26 -2.66 -12.98
C CYS A 70 5.39 -2.86 -11.74
N VAL A 71 4.36 -2.03 -11.57
CA VAL A 71 3.52 -2.00 -10.36
C VAL A 71 2.94 -3.38 -10.02
N TRP A 72 2.57 -4.14 -11.04
CA TRP A 72 2.01 -5.48 -10.87
C TRP A 72 3.04 -6.51 -10.43
N THR A 73 4.32 -6.35 -10.80
CA THR A 73 5.41 -7.18 -10.28
C THR A 73 5.58 -6.96 -8.78
N VAL A 74 5.55 -5.70 -8.34
CA VAL A 74 5.62 -5.35 -6.91
C VAL A 74 4.38 -5.86 -6.17
N ALA A 75 3.18 -5.64 -6.71
CA ALA A 75 1.94 -6.10 -6.12
C ALA A 75 1.91 -7.62 -5.95
N THR A 76 2.33 -8.37 -6.97
CA THR A 76 2.42 -9.83 -6.93
C THR A 76 3.43 -10.31 -5.89
N ALA A 77 4.60 -9.65 -5.81
CA ALA A 77 5.62 -9.98 -4.81
C ALA A 77 5.12 -9.73 -3.38
N LEU A 78 4.43 -8.61 -3.14
CA LEU A 78 3.81 -8.29 -1.86
C LEU A 78 2.73 -9.31 -1.48
N HIS A 79 1.86 -9.68 -2.41
CA HIS A 79 0.83 -10.69 -2.19
C HIS A 79 1.45 -12.03 -1.79
N ARG A 80 2.43 -12.53 -2.57
CA ARG A 80 3.14 -13.79 -2.27
C ARG A 80 3.82 -13.76 -0.90
N ALA A 81 4.51 -12.67 -0.58
CA ALA A 81 5.17 -12.50 0.72
C ALA A 81 4.18 -12.53 1.88
N ALA A 82 3.03 -11.86 1.74
CA ALA A 82 1.96 -11.88 2.74
C ALA A 82 1.35 -13.27 2.89
N SER A 83 1.05 -13.97 1.79
CA SER A 83 0.53 -15.34 1.83
C SER A 83 1.50 -16.31 2.52
N ALA A 84 2.81 -16.16 2.30
CA ALA A 84 3.83 -16.98 2.94
C ALA A 84 3.98 -16.69 4.45
N ALA A 85 3.62 -15.50 4.91
CA ALA A 85 3.65 -15.14 6.32
C ALA A 85 2.51 -15.79 7.13
N HIS A 86 1.49 -16.36 6.46
CA HIS A 86 0.32 -17.00 7.07
C HIS A 86 -0.46 -16.10 8.04
N ASP A 87 -0.35 -14.78 7.90
CA ASP A 87 -1.11 -13.80 8.68
C ASP A 87 -2.28 -13.27 7.84
N PRO A 88 -3.54 -13.64 8.14
CA PRO A 88 -4.70 -13.22 7.36
C PRO A 88 -4.91 -11.70 7.36
N ASP A 89 -4.44 -10.98 8.39
CA ASP A 89 -4.55 -9.52 8.45
C ASP A 89 -3.57 -8.84 7.45
N GLU A 90 -2.47 -9.51 7.10
CA GLU A 90 -1.51 -9.06 6.08
C GLU A 90 -1.96 -9.34 4.64
N VAL A 91 -2.84 -10.33 4.43
CA VAL A 91 -3.38 -10.69 3.10
C VAL A 91 -4.68 -9.96 2.79
N THR A 92 -4.88 -8.74 3.26
CA THR A 92 -6.05 -7.92 2.90
C THR A 92 -5.71 -6.92 1.80
N ALA A 93 -6.69 -6.58 0.96
CA ALA A 93 -6.51 -5.62 -0.13
C ALA A 93 -6.00 -4.26 0.38
N GLN A 94 -6.56 -3.78 1.50
CA GLN A 94 -6.18 -2.51 2.13
C GLN A 94 -4.73 -2.54 2.65
N ARG A 95 -4.32 -3.64 3.28
CA ARG A 95 -2.97 -3.80 3.83
C ARG A 95 -1.95 -3.89 2.72
N LEU A 96 -2.20 -4.71 1.70
CA LEU A 96 -1.34 -4.83 0.53
C LEU A 96 -1.21 -3.51 -0.25
N TYR A 97 -2.30 -2.75 -0.41
CA TYR A 97 -2.22 -1.43 -1.03
C TYR A 97 -1.38 -0.45 -0.20
N SER A 98 -1.51 -0.47 1.12
CA SER A 98 -0.69 0.37 2.02
C SER A 98 0.80 0.00 1.93
N ARG A 99 1.12 -1.30 1.78
CA ARG A 99 2.48 -1.80 1.53
C ARG A 99 2.99 -1.38 0.14
N LEU A 100 2.12 -1.37 -0.88
CA LEU A 100 2.46 -0.88 -2.22
C LEU A 100 2.85 0.59 -2.17
N VAL A 101 2.01 1.46 -1.58
CA VAL A 101 2.30 2.88 -1.39
C VAL A 101 3.64 3.08 -0.69
N THR A 102 3.85 2.37 0.43
CA THR A 102 5.11 2.37 1.19
C THR A 102 6.32 2.00 0.33
N HIS A 103 6.18 1.01 -0.56
CA HIS A 103 7.25 0.58 -1.46
C HIS A 103 7.69 1.69 -2.42
N PHE A 104 6.74 2.43 -3.01
CA PHE A 104 7.05 3.52 -3.94
C PHE A 104 7.60 4.76 -3.21
N LEU A 105 6.98 5.15 -2.08
CA LEU A 105 7.43 6.32 -1.30
C LEU A 105 8.86 6.16 -0.77
N SER A 106 9.22 4.97 -0.26
CA SER A 106 10.58 4.67 0.23
C SER A 106 11.66 4.63 -0.87
N ARG A 107 11.24 4.62 -2.14
CA ARG A 107 12.12 4.70 -3.32
C ARG A 107 12.09 6.07 -3.98
N HIS A 108 11.42 7.05 -3.37
CA HIS A 108 11.19 8.37 -3.95
C HIS A 108 10.50 8.32 -5.31
N LYS A 109 9.70 7.27 -5.55
CA LYS A 109 8.88 7.12 -6.75
C LYS A 109 7.45 7.53 -6.44
N GLN A 110 6.76 7.96 -7.49
CA GLN A 110 5.33 8.23 -7.42
C GLN A 110 4.54 6.95 -7.22
N VAL A 111 3.44 7.06 -6.47
CA VAL A 111 2.42 6.02 -6.38
C VAL A 111 1.70 5.96 -7.74
N PRO A 112 1.69 4.81 -8.42
CA PRO A 112 1.26 4.74 -9.82
C PRO A 112 -0.24 4.53 -10.04
N LEU A 113 -1.01 4.15 -9.01
CA LEU A 113 -2.43 3.82 -9.14
C LEU A 113 -3.20 4.00 -7.84
N ASP A 114 -4.51 4.23 -7.98
CA ASP A 114 -5.48 4.37 -6.89
C ASP A 114 -5.86 3.01 -6.27
N ALA A 115 -6.39 3.06 -5.05
CA ALA A 115 -6.77 1.86 -4.30
C ALA A 115 -7.85 1.03 -5.00
N ASP A 116 -8.80 1.66 -5.70
CA ASP A 116 -9.87 0.94 -6.40
C ASP A 116 -9.31 0.05 -7.53
N VAL A 117 -8.33 0.56 -8.28
CA VAL A 117 -7.62 -0.18 -9.33
C VAL A 117 -6.89 -1.37 -8.70
N PHE A 118 -6.23 -1.15 -7.58
CA PHE A 118 -5.55 -2.21 -6.84
C PHE A 118 -6.51 -3.28 -6.31
N TYR A 119 -7.66 -2.87 -5.77
CA TYR A 119 -8.64 -3.78 -5.18
C TYR A 119 -9.30 -4.65 -6.25
N ARG A 120 -9.56 -4.12 -7.44
CA ARG A 120 -10.03 -4.92 -8.59
C ARG A 120 -9.03 -6.01 -8.95
N TRP A 121 -7.76 -5.64 -9.13
CA TRP A 121 -6.70 -6.61 -9.41
C TRP A 121 -6.58 -7.68 -8.29
N TYR A 122 -6.62 -7.28 -7.02
CA TYR A 122 -6.52 -8.21 -5.91
C TYR A 122 -7.69 -9.21 -5.90
N ALA A 123 -8.92 -8.74 -6.16
CA ALA A 123 -10.10 -9.61 -6.23
C ALA A 123 -9.98 -10.69 -7.32
N GLU A 124 -9.37 -10.38 -8.46
CA GLU A 124 -9.09 -11.35 -9.53
C GLU A 124 -8.08 -12.43 -9.09
N GLN A 125 -7.09 -12.08 -8.26
CA GLN A 125 -6.10 -13.03 -7.75
C GLN A 125 -6.67 -13.94 -6.65
N SER A 126 -7.64 -13.44 -5.88
CA SER A 126 -8.30 -14.17 -4.80
C SER A 126 -9.42 -15.09 -5.26
N MET A 127 -9.72 -15.19 -6.56
CA MET A 127 -10.72 -16.10 -7.12
C MET A 127 -10.06 -17.45 -7.49
N PRO A 128 -10.14 -18.50 -6.66
CA PRO A 128 -9.68 -19.83 -7.03
C PRO A 128 -10.84 -20.54 -7.73
N GLY A 129 -10.79 -20.63 -9.06
CA GLY A 129 -11.63 -21.53 -9.84
C GLY A 129 -13.06 -21.04 -10.12
N VAL A 130 -13.22 -20.19 -11.14
CA VAL A 130 -14.37 -20.33 -12.04
C VAL A 130 -13.89 -21.26 -13.16
N LEU A 131 -14.05 -22.56 -12.94
CA LEU A 131 -14.04 -23.54 -14.02
C LEU A 131 -15.14 -23.12 -14.99
N CYS A 132 -14.75 -22.71 -16.20
CA CYS A 132 -15.64 -22.66 -17.34
C CYS A 132 -16.40 -23.98 -17.40
N SER A 133 -17.70 -23.95 -17.14
CA SER A 133 -18.59 -25.03 -17.54
C SER A 133 -18.59 -25.03 -19.07
N ALA A 134 -17.83 -25.95 -19.65
CA ALA A 134 -18.05 -26.37 -21.01
C ALA A 134 -19.42 -27.07 -21.02
N GLY A 135 -20.39 -26.44 -21.67
CA GLY A 135 -21.64 -27.12 -22.01
C GLY A 135 -21.35 -28.19 -23.04
N ASP A 136 -21.93 -29.37 -22.81
CA ASP A 136 -22.37 -30.29 -23.86
C ASP A 136 -23.91 -30.30 -23.86
#